data_AF-A0A916TC87-F1
#
_entry.id   AF-A0A916TC87-F1
#
_cell.length_a   1.000
_cell.length_b   1.000
_cell.length_c   1.000
_cell.angle_alpha   90.00
_cell.angle_beta   90.00
_cell.angle_gamma   90.00
#
_symmetry.space_group_name_H-M   'P 1'
#
loop_
_entity.id
_entity.type
_entity.pdbx_description
1 polymer ?
#
loop_
_entity_poly.entity_id
_entity_poly.type
_entity_poly.pdbx_seq_one_letter_code
_entity_poly.pdbx_strand_id
1 'polypeptide(L)'
;MRSPRARLHLLASRAHKWLAIVVGAQLLLWFASGALMSFLPIDRVHGDHLVDRTTVMPLNPGVGLAVPSEYLRSVGEPVQSITIRMLGSKPVAEVLTAKGVTLVDAITASPLPPLDAGGAEEIARDAWRGTARPATRATLVANASAEYRGALPAWRVAFADPDATRVFIPVSTGRIAAVRTKTWRLYDFF
;
A
#
# COMPACT_ATOMS: atom_id res chain seq x y z
N MET A 1 21.82 65.24 1.21
CA MET A 1 20.69 64.28 1.39
C MET A 1 20.45 63.56 0.07
N ARG A 2 20.47 62.22 0.01
CA ARG A 2 20.26 61.48 -1.27
C ARG A 2 18.83 61.66 -1.79
N SER A 3 18.68 61.91 -3.09
CA SER A 3 17.39 62.15 -3.76
C SER A 3 16.44 60.95 -3.62
N PRO A 4 15.11 61.17 -3.57
CA PRO A 4 14.13 60.10 -3.40
C PRO A 4 14.20 59.05 -4.53
N ARG A 5 14.51 59.47 -5.76
CA ARG A 5 14.74 58.55 -6.90
C ARG A 5 15.93 57.63 -6.65
N ALA A 6 17.05 58.15 -6.16
CA ALA A 6 18.23 57.34 -5.83
C ALA A 6 17.96 56.34 -4.69
N ARG A 7 17.13 56.70 -3.71
CA ARG A 7 16.69 55.77 -2.65
C ARG A 7 15.82 54.65 -3.20
N LEU A 8 14.90 54.98 -4.12
CA LEU A 8 14.02 54.01 -4.79
C LEU A 8 14.83 52.99 -5.60
N HIS A 9 15.81 53.45 -6.38
CA HIS A 9 16.69 52.57 -7.16
C HIS A 9 17.52 51.64 -6.27
N LEU A 10 18.06 52.14 -5.16
CA LEU A 10 18.83 51.32 -4.21
C LEU A 10 17.94 50.27 -3.52
N LEU A 11 16.71 50.64 -3.15
CA LEU A 11 15.73 49.71 -2.56
C LEU A 11 15.31 48.64 -3.57
N ALA A 12 14.98 49.04 -4.81
CA ALA A 12 14.61 48.11 -5.87
C ALA A 12 15.73 47.12 -6.19
N SER A 13 16.98 47.60 -6.27
CA SER A 13 18.15 46.74 -6.53
C SER A 13 18.39 45.75 -5.38
N ARG A 14 18.24 46.20 -4.13
CA ARG A 14 18.38 45.34 -2.96
C ARG A 14 17.25 44.31 -2.89
N ALA A 15 16.01 44.72 -3.14
CA ALA A 15 14.86 43.84 -3.18
C ALA A 15 14.99 42.79 -4.30
N HIS A 16 15.40 43.20 -5.51
CA HIS A 16 15.64 42.29 -6.63
C HIS A 16 16.73 41.27 -6.31
N LYS A 17 17.85 41.69 -5.69
CA LYS A 17 18.93 40.77 -5.27
C LYS A 17 18.41 39.72 -4.29
N TRP A 18 17.70 40.13 -3.25
CA TRP A 18 17.18 39.19 -2.24
C TRP A 18 16.09 38.29 -2.82
N LEU A 19 15.19 38.83 -3.65
CA LEU A 19 14.16 38.06 -4.34
C LEU A 19 14.79 37.01 -5.27
N ALA A 20 15.80 37.39 -6.04
CA ALA A 20 16.52 36.47 -6.93
C ALA A 20 17.21 35.34 -6.14
N ILE A 21 17.79 35.62 -4.97
CA ILE A 21 18.37 34.60 -4.10
C ILE A 21 17.30 33.64 -3.57
N VAL A 22 16.17 34.17 -3.07
CA VAL A 22 15.08 33.35 -2.53
C VAL A 22 14.46 32.47 -3.62
N VAL A 23 14.13 33.05 -4.78
CA VAL A 23 13.56 32.32 -5.91
C VAL A 23 14.58 31.32 -6.48
N GLY A 24 15.85 31.70 -6.59
CA GLY A 24 16.92 30.79 -7.02
C GLY A 24 17.06 29.59 -6.09
N ALA A 25 17.05 29.81 -4.78
CA ALA A 25 17.07 28.73 -3.78
C ALA A 25 15.82 27.83 -3.90
N GLN A 26 14.64 28.42 -4.07
CA GLN A 26 13.40 27.66 -4.28
C GLN A 26 13.47 26.78 -5.55
N LEU A 27 13.97 27.33 -6.67
CA LEU A 27 14.13 26.57 -7.92
C LEU A 27 15.17 25.46 -7.79
N LEU A 28 16.25 25.68 -7.06
CA LEU A 28 17.26 24.63 -6.77
C LEU A 28 16.67 23.51 -5.92
N LEU A 29 15.89 23.83 -4.88
CA LEU A 29 15.20 22.82 -4.07
C LEU A 29 14.17 22.05 -4.90
N TRP A 30 13.39 22.74 -5.73
CA TRP A 30 12.42 22.13 -6.63
C TRP A 30 13.09 21.18 -7.64
N PHE A 31 14.18 21.61 -8.27
CA PHE A 31 14.92 20.79 -9.23
C PHE A 31 15.58 19.59 -8.54
N ALA A 32 16.17 19.78 -7.36
CA ALA A 32 16.77 18.70 -6.58
C ALA A 32 15.73 17.65 -6.16
N SER A 33 14.54 18.06 -5.73
CA SER A 33 13.42 17.15 -5.43
C SER A 33 13.00 16.37 -6.69
N GLY A 34 12.77 17.05 -7.81
CA GLY A 34 12.41 16.40 -9.07
C GLY A 34 13.49 15.42 -9.59
N ALA A 35 14.76 15.80 -9.49
CA ALA A 35 15.88 14.92 -9.85
C ALA A 35 15.92 13.70 -8.93
N LEU A 36 15.80 13.88 -7.61
CA LEU A 36 15.78 12.78 -6.65
C LEU A 36 14.64 11.80 -6.94
N MET A 37 13.43 12.29 -7.23
CA MET A 37 12.29 11.47 -7.62
C MET A 37 12.52 10.72 -8.94
N SER A 38 13.22 11.33 -9.91
CA SER A 38 13.54 10.69 -11.19
C SER A 38 14.65 9.65 -11.10
N PHE A 39 15.60 9.80 -10.17
CA PHE A 39 16.70 8.85 -9.96
C PHE A 39 16.31 7.71 -9.01
N LEU A 40 15.24 7.84 -8.23
CA LEU A 40 14.68 6.77 -7.41
C LEU A 40 13.64 6.00 -8.22
N PRO A 41 13.94 4.76 -8.67
CA PRO A 41 12.98 3.98 -9.44
C PRO A 41 11.71 3.74 -8.63
N ILE A 42 10.55 4.06 -9.22
CA ILE A 42 9.23 3.97 -8.59
C ILE A 42 8.91 2.53 -8.12
N ASP A 43 9.55 1.53 -8.73
CA ASP A 43 9.46 0.10 -8.37
C ASP A 43 10.07 -0.21 -6.98
N ARG A 44 11.05 0.61 -6.55
CA ARG A 44 11.66 0.50 -5.22
C ARG A 44 10.77 1.07 -4.13
N VAL A 45 9.96 2.08 -4.48
CA VAL A 45 9.04 2.76 -3.56
C VAL A 45 7.81 1.89 -3.24
N HIS A 46 7.36 1.10 -4.21
CA HIS A 46 6.19 0.22 -4.03
C HIS A 46 6.51 -1.12 -3.38
N GLY A 47 7.79 -1.49 -3.27
CA GLY A 47 8.24 -2.75 -2.67
C GLY A 47 7.87 -3.99 -3.48
N ASP A 48 7.41 -3.82 -4.73
CA ASP A 48 6.93 -4.92 -5.58
C ASP A 48 8.08 -5.90 -5.98
N HIS A 49 9.33 -5.43 -5.88
CA HIS A 49 10.54 -6.22 -6.02
C HIS A 49 10.83 -7.13 -4.79
N LEU A 50 10.25 -6.82 -3.63
CA LEU A 50 10.40 -7.61 -2.39
C LEU A 50 9.21 -8.52 -2.16
N VAL A 51 8.02 -8.08 -2.58
CA VAL A 51 6.75 -8.75 -2.30
C VAL A 51 5.91 -8.84 -3.55
N ASP A 52 5.52 -10.06 -3.92
CA ASP A 52 4.63 -10.28 -5.05
C ASP A 52 3.17 -9.97 -4.69
N ARG A 53 2.62 -8.89 -5.27
CA ARG A 53 1.21 -8.53 -5.11
C ARG A 53 0.28 -9.17 -6.15
N THR A 54 0.84 -9.73 -7.21
CA THR A 54 0.11 -10.10 -8.43
C THR A 54 0.20 -11.58 -8.75
N THR A 55 1.06 -12.35 -8.08
CA THR A 55 1.06 -13.81 -8.17
C THR A 55 -0.25 -14.33 -7.58
N VAL A 56 -1.20 -14.55 -8.49
CA VAL A 56 -2.42 -15.29 -8.24
C VAL A 56 -2.06 -16.75 -8.45
N MET A 57 -2.14 -17.53 -7.38
CA MET A 57 -2.03 -18.98 -7.52
C MET A 57 -3.20 -19.46 -8.39
N PRO A 58 -2.97 -20.26 -9.44
CA PRO A 58 -4.03 -20.68 -10.34
C PRO A 58 -5.04 -21.54 -9.57
N LEU A 59 -6.32 -21.32 -9.84
CA LEU A 59 -7.37 -22.23 -9.38
C LEU A 59 -7.15 -23.58 -10.06
N ASN A 60 -7.14 -24.66 -9.28
CA ASN A 60 -7.06 -26.00 -9.84
C ASN A 60 -8.39 -26.31 -10.56
N PRO A 61 -8.37 -26.70 -11.86
CA PRO A 61 -9.58 -26.99 -12.63
C PRO A 61 -10.49 -28.08 -12.01
N GLY A 62 -9.93 -28.97 -11.19
CA GLY A 62 -10.68 -30.03 -10.50
C GLY A 62 -11.32 -29.61 -9.18
N VAL A 63 -11.21 -28.34 -8.76
CA VAL A 63 -11.83 -27.87 -7.52
C VAL A 63 -13.34 -27.80 -7.71
N GLY A 64 -14.09 -28.56 -6.92
CA GLY A 64 -15.55 -28.49 -6.87
C GLY A 64 -15.99 -27.20 -6.19
N LEU A 65 -16.14 -26.13 -6.96
CA LEU A 65 -16.66 -24.85 -6.46
C LEU A 65 -18.16 -24.97 -6.17
N ALA A 66 -18.60 -24.33 -5.09
CA ALA A 66 -20.01 -24.11 -4.82
C ALA A 66 -20.67 -23.33 -5.97
N VAL A 67 -21.98 -23.51 -6.14
CA VAL A 67 -22.70 -22.78 -7.19
C VAL A 67 -22.91 -21.33 -6.77
N PRO A 68 -22.95 -20.36 -7.72
CA PRO A 68 -23.08 -18.95 -7.38
C PRO A 68 -24.22 -18.59 -6.42
N SER A 69 -25.36 -19.29 -6.53
CA SER A 69 -26.53 -19.08 -5.67
C SER A 69 -26.32 -19.46 -4.20
N GLU A 70 -25.33 -20.30 -3.90
CA GLU A 70 -24.96 -20.65 -2.52
C GLU A 70 -24.23 -19.49 -1.84
N TYR A 71 -23.33 -18.81 -2.54
CA TYR A 71 -22.66 -17.61 -2.02
C TYR A 71 -23.64 -16.45 -1.78
N LEU A 72 -24.64 -16.29 -2.65
CA LEU A 72 -25.70 -15.29 -2.45
C LEU A 72 -26.48 -15.55 -1.15
N ARG A 73 -26.83 -16.82 -0.92
CA ARG A 73 -27.60 -17.23 0.28
C ARG A 73 -26.79 -17.09 1.56
N SER A 74 -25.48 -17.35 1.52
CA SER A 74 -24.65 -17.31 2.73
C SER A 74 -24.38 -15.89 3.23
N VAL A 75 -24.40 -14.90 2.34
CA VAL A 75 -24.23 -13.49 2.73
C VAL A 75 -25.56 -12.82 3.09
N GLY A 76 -26.68 -13.27 2.52
CA GLY A 76 -28.03 -12.79 2.91
C GLY A 76 -28.32 -11.33 2.52
N GLU A 77 -27.53 -10.73 1.63
CA GLU A 77 -27.63 -9.34 1.19
C GLU A 77 -27.59 -9.26 -0.35
N PRO A 78 -28.08 -8.17 -0.97
CA PRO A 78 -27.89 -7.94 -2.39
C PRO A 78 -26.39 -7.92 -2.77
N VAL A 79 -26.00 -8.89 -3.60
CA VAL A 79 -24.62 -9.05 -4.07
C VAL A 79 -24.43 -8.29 -5.37
N GLN A 80 -23.36 -7.49 -5.42
CA GLN A 80 -22.94 -6.72 -6.58
C GLN A 80 -21.97 -7.48 -7.47
N SER A 81 -21.05 -8.26 -6.87
CA SER A 81 -20.12 -9.12 -7.61
C SER A 81 -19.60 -10.27 -6.74
N ILE A 82 -19.17 -11.34 -7.40
CA ILE A 82 -18.50 -12.49 -6.79
C ILE A 82 -17.19 -12.69 -7.53
N THR A 83 -16.07 -12.67 -6.81
CA THR A 83 -14.73 -12.95 -7.37
C THR A 83 -14.15 -14.17 -6.69
N ILE A 84 -13.88 -15.23 -7.45
CA ILE A 84 -13.24 -16.44 -6.93
C ILE A 84 -11.73 -16.33 -7.14
N ARG A 85 -10.96 -16.57 -6.08
CA ARG A 85 -9.50 -16.56 -6.15
C ARG A 85 -8.88 -17.43 -5.07
N MET A 86 -7.57 -17.63 -5.18
CA MET A 86 -6.79 -18.23 -4.10
C MET A 86 -6.44 -17.17 -3.04
N LEU A 87 -6.54 -17.56 -1.77
CA LEU A 87 -5.97 -16.88 -0.61
C LEU A 87 -5.00 -17.87 0.05
N GLY A 88 -3.70 -17.70 -0.21
CA GLY A 88 -2.73 -18.77 0.02
C GLY A 88 -3.11 -20.01 -0.78
N SER A 89 -3.22 -21.16 -0.11
CA SER A 89 -3.63 -22.42 -0.71
C SER A 89 -5.15 -22.68 -0.70
N LYS A 90 -5.97 -21.74 -0.20
CA LYS A 90 -7.42 -21.91 -0.06
C LYS A 90 -8.18 -21.14 -1.14
N PRO A 91 -9.10 -21.78 -1.89
CA PRO A 91 -9.98 -21.07 -2.79
C PRO A 91 -11.07 -20.33 -1.98
N VAL A 92 -11.18 -19.03 -2.18
CA VAL A 92 -12.15 -18.16 -1.51
C VAL A 92 -12.98 -17.41 -2.54
N ALA A 93 -14.24 -17.14 -2.19
CA ALA A 93 -15.10 -16.23 -2.92
C ALA A 93 -15.15 -14.88 -2.16
N GLU A 94 -14.75 -13.82 -2.85
CA GLU A 94 -14.97 -12.44 -2.41
C GLU A 94 -16.35 -12.01 -2.87
N VAL A 95 -17.28 -11.84 -1.93
CA VAL A 95 -18.64 -11.40 -2.22
C VAL A 95 -18.73 -9.92 -1.88
N LEU A 96 -18.92 -9.09 -2.90
CA LEU A 96 -19.12 -7.66 -2.74
C LEU A 96 -20.61 -7.36 -2.57
N THR A 97 -20.92 -6.64 -1.49
CA THR A 97 -22.27 -6.12 -1.20
C THR A 97 -22.20 -4.61 -0.98
N ALA A 98 -23.36 -3.97 -0.80
CA ALA A 98 -23.42 -2.56 -0.41
C ALA A 98 -22.71 -2.26 0.94
N LYS A 99 -22.52 -3.28 1.79
CA LYS A 99 -21.85 -3.15 3.10
C LYS A 99 -20.33 -3.36 3.02
N GLY A 100 -19.83 -3.85 1.90
CA GLY A 100 -18.41 -4.17 1.69
C GLY A 100 -18.18 -5.61 1.23
N VAL A 101 -16.94 -6.06 1.38
CA VAL A 101 -16.48 -7.38 0.96
C VAL A 101 -16.59 -8.37 2.12
N THR A 102 -17.19 -9.52 1.86
CA THR A 102 -17.21 -10.68 2.74
C THR A 102 -16.49 -11.84 2.07
N LEU A 103 -15.62 -12.53 2.80
CA LEU A 103 -14.98 -13.76 2.33
C LEU A 103 -15.84 -14.97 2.70
N VAL A 104 -16.05 -15.83 1.71
CA VAL A 104 -16.69 -17.14 1.89
C VAL A 104 -15.77 -18.22 1.32
N ASP A 105 -15.87 -19.43 1.85
CA ASP A 105 -15.18 -20.59 1.31
C ASP A 105 -15.75 -20.89 -0.09
N ALA A 106 -14.88 -20.98 -1.12
CA ALA A 106 -15.36 -21.14 -2.49
C ALA A 106 -15.91 -22.54 -2.77
N ILE A 107 -15.64 -23.53 -1.93
CA ILE A 107 -16.08 -24.92 -2.10
C ILE A 107 -17.39 -25.15 -1.35
N THR A 108 -17.50 -24.64 -0.12
CA THR A 108 -18.65 -24.91 0.77
C THR A 108 -19.64 -23.76 0.86
N ALA A 109 -19.32 -22.61 0.27
CA ALA A 109 -20.04 -21.33 0.41
C ALA A 109 -20.21 -20.84 1.86
N SER A 110 -19.50 -21.43 2.82
CA SER A 110 -19.59 -21.05 4.24
C SER A 110 -18.87 -19.73 4.49
N PRO A 111 -19.42 -18.82 5.33
CA PRO A 111 -18.75 -17.60 5.73
C PRO A 111 -17.39 -17.89 6.38
N LEU A 112 -16.35 -17.17 5.97
CA LEU A 112 -15.04 -17.25 6.59
C LEU A 112 -14.90 -16.18 7.68
N PRO A 113 -14.20 -16.48 8.78
CA PRO A 113 -13.84 -15.46 9.74
C PRO A 113 -12.92 -14.41 9.08
N PRO A 114 -12.86 -13.20 9.65
CA PRO A 114 -11.91 -12.19 9.20
C PRO A 114 -10.47 -12.73 9.30
N LEU A 115 -9.59 -12.27 8.41
CA LEU A 115 -8.19 -12.72 8.41
C LEU A 115 -7.55 -12.50 9.79
N ASP A 116 -6.91 -13.52 10.32
CA ASP A 116 -6.19 -13.46 11.59
C ASP A 116 -4.70 -13.08 11.40
N ALA A 117 -3.99 -12.88 12.51
CA ALA A 117 -2.59 -12.49 12.49
C ALA A 117 -1.70 -13.56 11.83
N GLY A 118 -1.97 -14.84 12.12
CA GLY A 118 -1.19 -15.95 11.59
C GLY A 118 -1.33 -16.08 10.07
N GLY A 119 -2.56 -16.00 9.56
CA GLY A 119 -2.83 -15.99 8.12
C GLY A 119 -2.21 -14.78 7.42
N ALA A 120 -2.21 -13.60 8.05
CA ALA A 120 -1.52 -12.44 7.51
C ALA A 120 0.00 -12.65 7.40
N GLU A 121 0.63 -13.26 8.41
CA GLU A 121 2.06 -13.60 8.38
C GLU A 121 2.38 -14.67 7.32
N GLU A 122 1.52 -15.67 7.14
CA GLU A 122 1.65 -16.67 6.09
C GLU A 122 1.57 -16.03 4.70
N ILE A 123 0.53 -15.24 4.43
CA ILE A 123 0.37 -14.51 3.16
C ILE A 123 1.59 -13.63 2.86
N ALA A 124 2.09 -12.92 3.87
CA ALA A 124 3.27 -12.07 3.71
C ALA A 124 4.52 -12.90 3.40
N ARG A 125 4.75 -14.01 4.10
CA ARG A 125 5.91 -14.90 3.86
C ARG A 125 5.86 -15.56 2.50
N ASP A 126 4.68 -15.98 2.04
CA ASP A 126 4.51 -16.59 0.72
C ASP A 126 4.75 -15.59 -0.41
N ALA A 127 4.41 -14.33 -0.18
CA ALA A 127 4.66 -13.27 -1.15
C ALA A 127 6.12 -12.77 -1.17
N TRP A 128 6.93 -13.14 -0.19
CA TRP A 128 8.33 -12.69 -0.08
C TRP A 128 9.21 -13.30 -1.19
N ARG A 129 9.86 -12.45 -1.98
CA ARG A 129 10.70 -12.87 -3.12
C ARG A 129 12.15 -13.18 -2.74
N GLY A 130 12.61 -12.74 -1.57
CA GLY A 130 14.00 -12.92 -1.14
C GLY A 130 14.34 -14.39 -0.82
N THR A 131 15.60 -14.76 -1.03
CA THR A 131 16.09 -16.12 -0.72
C THR A 131 16.18 -16.38 0.78
N ALA A 132 16.52 -15.36 1.57
CA ALA A 132 16.41 -15.39 3.01
C ALA A 132 14.94 -15.34 3.44
N ARG A 133 14.56 -16.04 4.52
CA ARG A 133 13.21 -15.97 5.11
C ARG A 133 13.28 -15.26 6.47
N PRO A 134 13.20 -13.93 6.51
CA PRO A 134 13.26 -13.20 7.77
C PRO A 134 12.04 -13.52 8.65
N ALA A 135 12.22 -13.37 9.96
CA ALA A 135 11.11 -13.50 10.90
C ALA A 135 10.05 -12.42 10.64
N THR A 136 8.79 -12.79 10.81
CA THR A 136 7.63 -11.90 10.62
C THR A 136 6.89 -11.68 11.93
N ARG A 137 6.29 -10.49 12.08
CA ARG A 137 5.36 -10.20 13.17
C ARG A 137 4.19 -9.35 12.68
N ALA A 138 2.98 -9.84 12.85
CA ALA A 138 1.74 -9.12 12.57
C ALA A 138 1.33 -8.23 13.75
N THR A 139 0.79 -7.06 13.43
CA THR A 139 0.15 -6.16 14.41
C THR A 139 -1.08 -5.53 13.76
N LEU A 140 -2.19 -5.47 14.49
CA LEU A 140 -3.43 -4.92 13.97
C LEU A 140 -3.35 -3.39 13.88
N VAL A 141 -3.71 -2.85 12.74
CA VAL A 141 -3.84 -1.41 12.48
C VAL A 141 -5.32 -1.12 12.28
N ALA A 142 -5.92 -0.45 13.26
CA ALA A 142 -7.33 -0.09 13.23
C ALA A 142 -7.57 1.33 12.66
N ASN A 143 -6.56 2.20 12.71
CA ASN A 143 -6.67 3.60 12.33
C ASN A 143 -5.71 3.95 11.19
N ALA A 144 -6.11 4.89 10.34
CA ALA A 144 -5.26 5.40 9.27
C ALA A 144 -4.03 6.09 9.86
N SER A 145 -2.91 6.01 9.15
CA SER A 145 -1.67 6.71 9.48
C SER A 145 -1.04 7.28 8.22
N ALA A 146 0.02 8.08 8.37
CA ALA A 146 0.82 8.50 7.21
C ALA A 146 1.37 7.29 6.43
N GLU A 147 1.68 6.20 7.13
CA GLU A 147 2.24 4.99 6.54
C GLU A 147 1.21 4.17 5.74
N TYR A 148 -0.06 4.20 6.16
CA TYR A 148 -1.14 3.43 5.54
C TYR A 148 -2.51 4.13 5.64
N ARG A 149 -3.12 4.37 4.47
CA ARG A 149 -4.46 4.97 4.31
C ARG A 149 -5.41 4.09 3.49
N GLY A 150 -5.10 2.80 3.36
CA GLY A 150 -5.94 1.84 2.64
C GLY A 150 -7.12 1.33 3.47
N ALA A 151 -7.73 0.23 3.04
CA ALA A 151 -8.84 -0.40 3.75
C ALA A 151 -8.43 -0.83 5.18
N LEU A 152 -9.29 -0.53 6.16
CA LEU A 152 -9.09 -0.80 7.57
C LEU A 152 -10.25 -1.63 8.14
N PRO A 153 -10.04 -2.42 9.21
CA PRO A 153 -8.74 -2.67 9.84
C PRO A 153 -7.82 -3.52 8.93
N ALA A 154 -6.51 -3.41 9.13
CA ALA A 154 -5.50 -4.14 8.38
C ALA A 154 -4.42 -4.70 9.30
N TRP A 155 -3.84 -5.85 8.94
CA TRP A 155 -2.63 -6.36 9.56
C TRP A 155 -1.41 -5.67 8.95
N ARG A 156 -0.54 -5.13 9.81
CA ARG A 156 0.81 -4.73 9.44
C ARG A 156 1.77 -5.86 9.82
N VAL A 157 2.29 -6.56 8.82
CA VAL A 157 3.31 -7.59 8.97
C VAL A 157 4.68 -6.96 8.79
N ALA A 158 5.47 -6.92 9.85
CA ALA A 158 6.85 -6.42 9.80
C ALA A 158 7.82 -7.59 9.59
N PHE A 159 8.73 -7.43 8.63
CA PHE A 159 9.84 -8.34 8.40
C PHE A 159 11.08 -7.89 9.16
N ALA A 160 11.83 -8.84 9.69
CA ALA A 160 13.14 -8.62 10.30
C ALA A 160 14.26 -8.59 9.24
N ASP A 161 14.14 -7.71 8.25
CA ASP A 161 15.08 -7.52 7.15
C ASP A 161 15.80 -6.15 7.24
N PRO A 162 16.95 -5.96 6.56
CA PRO A 162 17.68 -4.69 6.58
C PRO A 162 16.87 -3.47 6.10
N ASP A 163 15.92 -3.68 5.19
CA ASP A 163 15.06 -2.61 4.65
C ASP A 163 13.84 -2.31 5.53
N ALA A 164 13.68 -3.01 6.66
CA ALA A 164 12.58 -2.88 7.60
C ALA A 164 11.22 -2.89 6.88
N THR A 165 11.01 -3.92 6.08
CA THR A 165 9.86 -4.10 5.19
C THR A 165 8.60 -4.33 6.00
N ARG A 166 7.53 -3.63 5.65
CA ARG A 166 6.21 -3.71 6.28
C ARG A 166 5.15 -3.92 5.22
N VAL A 167 4.37 -4.98 5.38
CA VAL A 167 3.30 -5.36 4.45
C VAL A 167 1.96 -5.13 5.14
N PHE A 168 1.04 -4.48 4.44
CA PHE A 168 -0.30 -4.18 4.94
C PHE A 168 -1.33 -5.03 4.21
N ILE A 169 -2.12 -5.76 4.99
CA ILE A 169 -3.09 -6.75 4.51
C ILE A 169 -4.44 -6.45 5.19
N PRO A 170 -5.46 -5.92 4.46
CA PRO A 170 -6.78 -5.67 5.03
C PRO A 170 -7.40 -6.95 5.59
N VAL A 171 -8.00 -6.84 6.77
CA VAL A 171 -8.64 -7.97 7.46
C VAL A 171 -9.83 -8.52 6.66
N SER A 172 -10.50 -7.66 5.90
CA SER A 172 -11.68 -7.99 5.10
C SER A 172 -11.39 -8.80 3.85
N THR A 173 -10.20 -8.68 3.26
CA THR A 173 -9.88 -9.31 1.98
C THR A 173 -8.68 -10.25 2.06
N GLY A 174 -7.73 -9.99 2.96
CA GLY A 174 -6.47 -10.73 2.97
C GLY A 174 -5.57 -10.46 1.75
N ARG A 175 -5.86 -9.41 0.98
CA ARG A 175 -4.99 -8.99 -0.14
C ARG A 175 -3.84 -8.12 0.37
N ILE A 176 -2.67 -8.22 -0.25
CA ILE A 176 -1.59 -7.28 0.05
C ILE A 176 -1.96 -5.92 -0.56
N ALA A 177 -2.32 -4.96 0.29
CA ALA A 177 -2.75 -3.62 -0.12
C ALA A 177 -1.58 -2.64 -0.25
N ALA A 178 -0.56 -2.78 0.60
CA ALA A 178 0.63 -1.94 0.56
C ALA A 178 1.86 -2.67 1.09
N VAL A 179 3.03 -2.21 0.66
CA VAL A 179 4.36 -2.64 1.08
C VAL A 179 5.13 -1.35 1.28
N ARG A 180 5.84 -1.24 2.39
CA ARG A 180 6.61 -0.07 2.80
C ARG A 180 7.99 -0.51 3.25
N THR A 181 9.00 0.25 2.90
CA THR A 181 10.39 0.02 3.32
C THR A 181 10.93 1.26 4.04
N LYS A 182 12.11 1.17 4.66
CA LYS A 182 12.79 2.32 5.25
C LYS A 182 13.02 3.44 4.23
N THR A 183 13.31 3.10 2.98
CA THR A 183 13.55 4.05 1.88
C THR A 183 12.30 4.89 1.55
N TRP A 184 11.10 4.36 1.78
CA TRP A 184 9.85 5.11 1.58
C TRP A 184 9.79 6.39 2.43
N ARG A 185 10.29 6.36 3.67
CA ARG A 185 10.31 7.56 4.53
C ARG A 185 11.20 8.68 4.00
N LEU A 186 12.24 8.34 3.24
CA LEU A 186 13.09 9.35 2.62
C LEU A 186 12.37 10.00 1.43
N TYR A 187 11.55 9.25 0.70
CA TYR A 187 10.77 9.75 -0.43
C TYR A 187 9.61 10.66 0.02
N ASP A 188 8.90 10.32 1.10
CA ASP A 188 7.73 11.11 1.59
C ASP A 188 8.11 12.48 2.21
N PHE A 189 9.40 12.74 2.43
CA PHE A 189 9.88 14.01 2.98
C PHE A 189 10.19 15.07 1.90
N PHE A 190 10.33 14.68 0.62
CA PHE A 190 10.75 15.56 -0.48
C PHE A 190 9.64 15.85 -1.51
#